data_AF-X1HSA0-F1
#
_entry.id   AF-X1HSA0-F1
#
_cell.length_a   1.000
_cell.length_b   1.000
_cell.length_c   1.000
_cell.angle_alpha   90.00
_cell.angle_beta   90.00
_cell.angle_gamma   90.00
#
_symmetry.space_group_name_H-M   'P 1'
#
loop_
_entity.id
_entity.type
_entity.pdbx_description
1 polymer ?
#
loop_
_entity_poly.entity_id
_entity_poly.type
_entity_poly.pdbx_seq_one_letter_code
_entity_poly.pdbx_strand_id
1 'polypeptide(L)'
;MERKMRLKVSFAVVVLVVLTSFLTVGPVFAGEKELTLSPINPQFQEYMDLVRVGKAPEVITAEGYYLGLIPAPLDMSHTRGLSVIPVAKKVSYPASYDLRILGRLTSIKDQGSCD
;
A
#
# COMPACT_ATOMS: atom_id res chain seq x y z
N MET A 1 35.27 62.02 -6.69
CA MET A 1 33.86 61.69 -7.04
C MET A 1 33.66 60.20 -7.35
N GLU A 2 34.69 59.52 -7.85
CA GLU A 2 34.70 58.11 -8.29
C GLU A 2 34.27 57.04 -7.25
N ARG A 3 34.78 57.07 -6.01
CA ARG A 3 34.56 55.98 -5.03
C ARG A 3 33.11 55.87 -4.53
N LYS A 4 32.45 57.01 -4.30
CA LYS A 4 31.03 57.06 -3.88
C LYS A 4 30.09 56.59 -5.00
N MET A 5 30.43 56.88 -6.25
CA MET A 5 29.66 56.46 -7.43
C MET A 5 29.79 54.96 -7.67
N ARG A 6 31.01 54.40 -7.58
CA ARG A 6 31.25 52.95 -7.67
C ARG A 6 30.55 52.15 -6.56
N LEU A 7 30.45 52.72 -5.34
CA LEU A 7 29.73 52.09 -4.22
C LEU A 7 28.22 52.04 -4.46
N LYS A 8 27.63 53.12 -4.99
CA LYS A 8 26.20 53.18 -5.35
C LYS A 8 25.85 52.21 -6.49
N VAL A 9 26.72 52.11 -7.49
CA VAL A 9 26.55 51.16 -8.61
C VAL A 9 26.69 49.72 -8.13
N SER A 10 27.67 49.42 -7.27
CA SER A 10 27.82 48.08 -6.67
C SER A 10 26.61 47.70 -5.83
N PHE A 11 26.10 48.62 -5.01
CA PHE A 11 24.87 48.39 -4.24
C PHE A 11 23.66 48.14 -5.15
N ALA A 12 23.50 48.91 -6.23
CA ALA A 12 22.42 48.70 -7.19
C ALA A 12 22.53 47.35 -7.91
N VAL A 13 23.73 46.90 -8.26
CA VAL A 13 23.97 45.58 -8.88
C VAL A 13 23.65 44.46 -7.89
N VAL A 14 24.05 44.59 -6.63
CA VAL A 14 23.71 43.60 -5.58
C VAL A 14 22.20 43.52 -5.38
N VAL A 15 21.51 44.65 -5.30
CA VAL A 15 20.05 44.69 -5.18
C VAL A 15 19.38 44.04 -6.40
N LEU A 16 19.88 44.29 -7.61
CA LEU A 16 19.36 43.69 -8.84
C LEU A 16 19.55 42.17 -8.85
N VAL A 17 20.73 41.67 -8.46
CA VAL A 17 21.02 40.24 -8.37
C VAL A 17 20.16 39.54 -7.32
N VAL A 18 19.91 40.19 -6.19
CA VAL A 18 19.01 39.68 -5.16
C VAL A 18 17.56 39.67 -5.66
N LEU A 19 17.10 40.71 -6.36
CA LEU A 19 15.75 40.71 -6.93
C LEU A 19 15.56 39.61 -7.98
N THR A 20 16.55 39.37 -8.84
CA THR A 20 16.46 38.34 -9.88
C THR A 20 16.53 36.92 -9.30
N SER A 21 17.23 36.70 -8.19
CA SER A 21 17.25 35.39 -7.54
C SER A 21 15.90 35.01 -6.91
N PHE A 22 15.12 36.00 -6.43
CA PHE A 22 13.75 35.74 -5.97
C PHE A 22 12.77 35.44 -7.12
N LEU A 23 13.07 35.89 -8.34
CA LEU A 23 12.21 35.67 -9.51
C LEU A 23 12.40 34.30 -10.19
N THR A 24 13.47 33.56 -9.87
CA THR A 24 13.75 32.24 -10.48
C THR A 24 13.27 31.05 -9.64
N VAL A 25 12.86 31.28 -8.38
CA VAL A 25 12.32 30.23 -7.52
C VAL A 25 10.80 30.23 -7.65
N GLY A 26 10.27 29.37 -8.52
CA GLY A 26 8.82 29.14 -8.61
C GLY A 26 8.28 28.47 -7.34
N PRO A 27 6.98 28.62 -7.03
CA PRO A 27 6.36 27.95 -5.89
C PRO A 27 6.42 26.43 -6.10
N VAL A 28 7.11 25.73 -5.19
CA VAL A 28 7.04 24.26 -5.09
C VAL A 28 5.87 23.95 -4.17
N PHE A 29 4.74 23.56 -4.74
CA PHE A 29 3.64 23.02 -3.97
C PHE A 29 3.94 21.56 -3.65
N ALA A 30 3.77 21.18 -2.39
CA ALA A 30 3.71 19.77 -2.03
C ALA A 30 2.50 19.18 -2.78
N GLY A 31 2.75 18.23 -3.68
CA GLY A 31 1.68 17.47 -4.31
C GLY A 31 1.03 16.61 -3.25
N GLU A 32 -0.08 17.07 -2.68
CA GLU A 32 -0.99 16.21 -1.93
C GLU A 32 -1.52 15.18 -2.93
N LYS A 33 -0.95 13.97 -2.90
CA LYS A 33 -1.51 12.87 -3.65
C LYS A 33 -2.91 12.64 -3.11
N GLU A 34 -3.93 13.01 -3.89
CA GLU A 34 -5.33 12.80 -3.51
C GLU A 34 -5.50 11.34 -3.06
N LEU A 35 -6.07 11.18 -1.87
CA LEU A 35 -6.40 9.86 -1.35
C LEU A 35 -7.48 9.26 -2.25
N THR A 36 -7.13 8.19 -2.94
CA THR A 36 -8.06 7.44 -3.78
C THR A 36 -8.50 6.18 -3.05
N LEU A 37 -9.76 5.77 -3.28
CA LEU A 37 -10.24 4.50 -2.75
C LEU A 37 -9.45 3.35 -3.40
N SER A 38 -9.12 2.36 -2.59
CA SER A 38 -8.49 1.15 -3.12
C SER A 38 -9.47 0.38 -4.01
N PRO A 39 -9.00 -0.21 -5.12
CA PRO A 39 -9.88 -0.93 -6.05
C PRO A 39 -10.59 -2.11 -5.38
N ILE A 40 -11.84 -2.35 -5.76
CA ILE A 40 -12.58 -3.56 -5.36
C ILE A 40 -11.92 -4.80 -5.99
N ASN A 41 -11.87 -5.90 -5.23
CA ASN A 41 -11.42 -7.17 -5.80
C ASN A 41 -12.48 -7.69 -6.80
N PRO A 42 -12.11 -7.96 -8.07
CA PRO A 42 -13.04 -8.51 -9.07
C PRO A 42 -13.74 -9.79 -8.62
N GLN A 43 -13.03 -10.69 -7.93
CA GLN A 43 -13.61 -11.96 -7.44
C GLN A 43 -14.69 -11.71 -6.37
N PHE A 44 -14.52 -10.65 -5.56
CA PHE A 44 -15.53 -10.27 -4.59
C PHE A 44 -16.75 -9.66 -5.27
N GLN A 45 -16.56 -8.88 -6.34
CA GLN A 45 -17.67 -8.36 -7.13
C GLN A 45 -18.51 -9.50 -7.73
N GLU A 46 -17.86 -10.51 -8.32
CA GLU A 46 -18.53 -11.71 -8.84
C GLU A 46 -19.32 -12.45 -7.75
N TYR A 47 -18.72 -12.64 -6.58
CA TYR A 47 -19.41 -13.21 -5.42
C TYR A 47 -20.66 -12.40 -5.03
N MET A 48 -20.55 -11.08 -4.95
CA MET A 48 -21.68 -10.21 -4.60
C MET A 48 -22.78 -10.22 -5.66
N ASP A 49 -22.44 -10.39 -6.93
CA ASP A 49 -23.41 -10.51 -8.01
C ASP A 49 -24.19 -11.84 -7.90
N LEU A 50 -23.53 -12.95 -7.53
CA LEU A 50 -24.18 -14.23 -7.21
C LEU A 50 -25.13 -14.11 -6.02
N VAL A 51 -24.67 -13.50 -4.93
CA VAL A 51 -25.48 -13.25 -3.72
C VAL A 51 -26.72 -12.42 -4.07
N ARG A 52 -26.59 -11.38 -4.90
CA ARG A 52 -27.71 -10.51 -5.30
C ARG A 52 -28.81 -11.26 -6.06
N VAL A 53 -28.44 -12.27 -6.84
CA VAL A 53 -29.39 -13.10 -7.58
C VAL A 53 -29.82 -14.36 -6.81
N GLY A 54 -29.44 -14.48 -5.52
CA GLY A 54 -29.77 -15.63 -4.68
C GLY A 54 -29.11 -16.94 -5.11
N LYS A 55 -28.02 -16.87 -5.88
CA LYS A 55 -27.22 -18.03 -6.27
C LYS A 55 -26.07 -18.22 -5.29
N ALA A 56 -25.81 -19.47 -4.95
CA ALA A 56 -24.66 -19.80 -4.13
C ALA A 56 -23.40 -19.98 -4.99
N PRO A 57 -22.20 -19.80 -4.40
CA PRO A 57 -20.94 -20.08 -5.08
C PRO A 57 -20.87 -21.55 -5.55
N GLU A 58 -20.23 -21.79 -6.69
CA GLU A 58 -20.13 -23.13 -7.31
C GLU A 58 -19.25 -24.12 -6.50
N VAL A 59 -18.49 -23.63 -5.52
CA VAL A 59 -17.56 -24.44 -4.76
C VAL A 59 -18.27 -25.14 -3.59
N ILE A 60 -18.67 -26.38 -3.86
CA ILE A 60 -19.33 -27.28 -2.91
C ILE A 60 -18.47 -28.54 -2.68
N THR A 61 -18.62 -29.17 -1.50
CA THR A 61 -18.03 -30.50 -1.25
C THR A 61 -18.75 -31.57 -2.07
N ALA A 62 -18.19 -32.79 -2.12
CA ALA A 62 -18.85 -33.94 -2.74
C ALA A 62 -20.21 -34.27 -2.08
N GLU A 63 -20.36 -33.88 -0.81
CA GLU A 63 -21.55 -34.04 0.01
C GLU A 63 -22.53 -32.86 -0.10
N GLY A 64 -22.19 -31.82 -0.88
CA GLY A 64 -23.07 -30.68 -1.17
C GLY A 64 -22.98 -29.50 -0.20
N TYR A 65 -21.99 -29.46 0.69
CA TYR A 65 -21.77 -28.35 1.62
C TYR A 65 -20.98 -27.22 0.97
N TYR A 66 -21.31 -25.96 1.31
CA TYR A 66 -20.53 -24.81 0.86
C TYR A 66 -19.23 -24.71 1.65
N LEU A 67 -18.12 -24.41 0.98
CA LEU A 67 -16.81 -24.32 1.66
C LEU A 67 -16.59 -23.01 2.46
N GLY A 68 -17.59 -22.12 2.52
CA GLY A 68 -17.50 -20.86 3.26
C GLY A 68 -16.49 -19.84 2.72
N LEU A 69 -15.84 -20.10 1.57
CA LEU A 69 -14.86 -19.19 0.99
C LEU A 69 -15.54 -17.94 0.43
N ILE A 70 -15.30 -16.80 1.07
CA ILE A 70 -15.72 -15.48 0.59
C ILE A 70 -14.45 -14.72 0.15
N PRO A 71 -14.37 -14.25 -1.11
CA PRO A 71 -13.21 -13.48 -1.58
C PRO A 71 -12.98 -12.22 -0.75
N ALA A 72 -11.73 -11.77 -0.64
CA ALA A 72 -11.43 -10.51 0.04
C ALA A 72 -12.04 -9.33 -0.72
N PRO A 73 -12.65 -8.33 -0.05
CA PRO A 73 -13.35 -7.24 -0.74
C PRO A 73 -12.41 -6.27 -1.46
N LEU A 74 -11.15 -6.22 -1.07
CA LEU A 74 -10.18 -5.23 -1.53
C LEU A 74 -9.08 -5.86 -2.39
N ASP A 75 -8.73 -5.21 -3.50
CA ASP A 75 -7.56 -5.58 -4.27
C ASP A 75 -6.28 -4.96 -3.68
N MET A 76 -5.46 -5.81 -3.05
CA MET A 76 -4.18 -5.45 -2.45
C MET A 76 -2.99 -5.60 -3.41
N SER A 77 -3.21 -5.90 -4.70
CA SER A 77 -2.16 -6.05 -5.71
C SER A 77 -1.18 -4.87 -5.73
N HIS A 78 -1.69 -3.66 -5.53
CA HIS A 78 -0.92 -2.40 -5.50
C HIS A 78 0.06 -2.29 -4.32
N THR A 79 -0.08 -3.12 -3.28
CA THR A 79 0.83 -3.14 -2.12
C THR A 79 1.98 -4.13 -2.26
N ARG A 80 2.02 -4.93 -3.33
CA ARG A 80 3.09 -5.91 -3.56
C ARG A 80 4.45 -5.20 -3.67
N GLY A 81 5.40 -5.63 -2.85
CA GLY A 81 6.74 -5.05 -2.80
C GLY A 81 6.88 -3.81 -1.89
N LEU A 82 5.78 -3.28 -1.35
CA LEU A 82 5.84 -2.27 -0.30
C LEU A 82 6.21 -2.96 1.02
N SER A 83 7.46 -2.78 1.45
CA SER A 83 7.92 -3.28 2.74
C SER A 83 7.69 -2.21 3.82
N VAL A 84 6.66 -2.39 4.63
CA VAL A 84 6.45 -1.60 5.87
C VAL A 84 7.31 -2.10 7.04
N ILE A 85 7.94 -3.27 6.88
CA ILE A 85 8.86 -3.82 7.86
C ILE A 85 10.28 -3.38 7.46
N PRO A 86 11.03 -2.69 8.33
CA PRO A 86 12.43 -2.38 8.06
C PRO A 86 13.16 -3.69 7.78
N VAL A 87 13.85 -3.75 6.63
CA VAL A 87 14.59 -4.89 6.06
C VAL A 87 14.71 -6.02 7.07
N ALA A 88 13.82 -7.02 6.97
CA ALA A 88 13.97 -8.25 7.73
C ALA A 88 15.42 -8.69 7.52
N LYS A 89 16.20 -8.76 8.62
CA LYS A 89 17.57 -9.26 8.61
C LYS A 89 17.59 -10.48 7.67
N LYS A 90 18.54 -10.57 6.74
CA LYS A 90 18.71 -11.80 5.94
C LYS A 90 19.02 -12.95 6.89
N VAL A 91 17.99 -13.61 7.39
CA VAL A 91 18.07 -14.84 8.18
C VAL A 91 17.80 -15.98 7.22
N SER A 92 18.65 -17.00 7.23
CA SER A 92 18.33 -18.24 6.52
C SER A 92 17.21 -18.94 7.27
N TYR A 93 16.15 -19.32 6.56
CA TYR A 93 15.16 -20.26 7.09
C TYR A 93 15.73 -21.68 7.07
N PRO A 94 15.28 -22.57 7.98
CA PRO A 94 15.63 -23.98 7.93
C PRO A 94 15.02 -24.64 6.68
N ALA A 95 15.63 -25.73 6.21
CA ALA A 95 15.14 -26.49 5.05
C ALA A 95 13.77 -27.15 5.29
N SER A 96 13.39 -27.35 6.55
CA SER A 96 12.08 -27.87 6.96
C SER A 96 11.66 -27.23 8.28
N TYR A 97 10.38 -26.90 8.43
CA TYR A 97 9.83 -26.36 9.67
C TYR A 97 8.47 -27.00 9.95
N ASP A 98 8.36 -27.74 11.04
CA ASP A 98 7.11 -28.39 11.47
C ASP A 98 6.87 -28.15 12.96
N LEU A 99 5.83 -27.37 13.27
CA LEU A 99 5.44 -27.06 14.65
C LEU A 99 4.98 -28.29 15.44
N ARG A 100 4.54 -29.37 14.76
CA ARG A 100 4.17 -30.65 15.39
C ARG A 100 5.40 -31.33 15.98
N ILE A 101 6.49 -31.38 15.21
CA ILE A 101 7.78 -31.94 15.66
C ILE A 101 8.33 -31.12 16.85
N LEU A 102 8.10 -29.81 16.84
CA LEU A 102 8.51 -28.91 17.93
C LEU A 102 7.59 -28.97 19.16
N GLY A 103 6.52 -29.77 19.15
CA GLY A 103 5.56 -29.86 20.26
C GLY A 103 4.77 -28.57 20.51
N ARG A 104 4.59 -27.73 19.48
CA ARG A 104 3.95 -26.40 19.59
C ARG A 104 2.51 -26.35 19.09
N LEU A 105 1.93 -27.48 18.67
CA LEU A 105 0.53 -27.55 18.24
C LEU A 105 -0.31 -28.39 19.21
N THR A 106 -1.60 -28.07 19.26
CA THR A 106 -2.61 -28.89 19.94
C THR A 106 -3.21 -29.90 18.96
N SER A 107 -4.05 -30.83 19.46
CA SER A 107 -4.78 -31.78 18.61
C SER A 107 -5.73 -31.07 17.66
N ILE A 108 -5.98 -31.69 16.50
CA ILE A 108 -7.01 -31.26 15.55
C ILE A 108 -8.38 -31.33 16.25
N LYS A 109 -9.24 -30.33 16.02
CA LYS A 109 -10.59 -30.23 16.59
C LYS A 109 -11.64 -30.46 15.50
N ASP A 110 -12.80 -30.94 15.92
CA ASP A 110 -13.97 -31.14 15.07
C ASP A 110 -14.89 -29.90 15.16
N GLN A 111 -15.33 -29.38 14.02
CA GLN A 111 -16.23 -28.23 13.92
C GLN A 111 -17.73 -28.61 14.07
N GLY A 112 -18.06 -29.89 14.12
CA GLY A 112 -19.42 -30.38 14.21
C GLY A 112 -20.24 -30.06 12.95
N SER A 113 -21.55 -29.86 13.10
CA SER A 113 -22.49 -29.60 12.00
C SER A 113 -22.71 -28.11 11.71
N CYS A 114 -21.72 -27.26 12.00
CA CYS A 114 -21.81 -25.82 11.76
C CYS A 114 -21.33 -25.49 10.35
N ASP A 115 -22.28 -25.14 9.48
CA ASP A 115 -22.11 -24.31 8.27
C ASP A 115 -23.24 -23.27 8.23
#